data_AF-A0A1S1R9Z0-F1
#
_entry.id   AF-A0A1S1R9Z0-F1
#
_cell.length_a   1.000
_cell.length_b   1.000
_cell.length_c   1.000
_cell.angle_alpha   90.00
_cell.angle_beta   90.00
_cell.angle_gamma   90.00
#
_symmetry.space_group_name_H-M   'P 1'
#
loop_
_entity.id
_entity.type
_entity.pdbx_description
1 polymer ?
#
loop_
_entity_poly.entity_id
_entity_poly.type
_entity_poly.pdbx_seq_one_letter_code
_entity_poly.pdbx_strand_id
1 'polypeptide(L)'
;MRTVTTPAAQAAARGLGDELPGLATITTDLSRHGGVLADPKNWEGPKAQSFRTQVWPEVETTLTNLRTNLDELARSIAEINRRIADAGA
;
A
#
# COMPACT_ATOMS: atom_id res chain seq x y z
N MET A 1 -23.17 18.08 12.86
CA MET A 1 -23.28 16.84 13.67
C MET A 1 -21.97 16.66 14.43
N ARG A 2 -22.03 16.45 15.75
CA ARG A 2 -20.83 16.29 16.59
C ARG A 2 -20.37 14.84 16.47
N THR A 3 -19.19 14.60 15.89
CA THR A 3 -18.63 13.25 15.73
C THR A 3 -18.40 12.67 17.13
N VAL A 4 -19.13 11.61 17.49
CA VAL A 4 -18.86 10.88 18.73
C VAL A 4 -17.83 9.80 18.41
N THR A 5 -16.57 10.08 18.71
CA THR A 5 -15.48 9.12 18.48
C THR A 5 -15.15 8.42 19.79
N THR A 6 -15.14 7.09 19.78
CA THR A 6 -14.69 6.30 20.93
C THR A 6 -13.16 6.29 21.00
N PRO A 7 -12.56 6.13 22.19
CA PRO A 7 -11.11 5.95 22.32
C PRO A 7 -10.55 4.79 21.48
N ALA A 8 -11.34 3.71 21.31
CA ALA A 8 -10.98 2.57 20.47
C ALA A 8 -10.84 2.96 19.00
N ALA A 9 -11.75 3.78 18.46
CA ALA A 9 -11.68 4.26 17.08
C ALA A 9 -10.47 5.20 16.86
N GLN A 10 -10.14 6.04 17.84
CA GLN A 10 -8.93 6.87 17.80
C GLN A 10 -7.65 6.01 17.77
N ALA A 11 -7.57 4.99 18.62
CA ALA A 11 -6.43 4.09 18.69
C ALA A 11 -6.25 3.32 17.37
N ALA A 12 -7.34 2.81 16.79
CA ALA A 12 -7.30 2.10 15.51
C ALA A 12 -6.86 3.01 14.34
N ALA A 13 -7.38 4.24 14.27
CA ALA A 13 -7.00 5.19 13.23
C ALA A 13 -5.52 5.60 13.32
N ARG A 14 -4.98 5.75 14.53
CA ARG A 14 -3.55 5.98 14.75
C ARG A 14 -2.72 4.77 14.33
N GLY A 15 -3.09 3.57 14.79
CA GLY A 15 -2.39 2.34 14.44
C GLY A 15 -2.30 2.12 12.93
N LEU A 16 -3.41 2.32 12.20
CA LEU A 16 -3.37 2.26 10.73
C LEU A 16 -2.48 3.36 10.14
N GLY A 17 -2.50 4.57 10.68
CA GLY A 17 -1.62 5.66 10.25
C GLY A 17 -0.12 5.32 10.39
N ASP A 18 0.23 4.54 11.42
CA ASP A 18 1.61 4.11 11.69
C ASP A 18 2.04 2.94 10.80
N GLU A 19 1.14 2.00 10.51
CA GLU A 19 1.44 0.78 9.74
C GLU A 19 1.48 1.00 8.22
N LEU A 20 0.61 1.87 7.69
CA LEU A 20 0.45 2.08 6.25
C LEU A 20 1.71 2.54 5.52
N PRO A 21 2.53 3.48 6.05
CA PRO A 21 3.78 3.87 5.40
C PRO A 21 4.74 2.69 5.16
N GLY A 22 4.81 1.77 6.13
CA GLY A 22 5.64 0.57 6.02
C GLY A 22 5.16 -0.35 4.91
N LEU A 23 3.85 -0.63 4.86
CA LEU A 23 3.27 -1.48 3.83
C LEU A 23 3.39 -0.87 2.43
N ALA A 24 3.24 0.45 2.31
CA ALA A 24 3.38 1.15 1.04
C ALA A 24 4.84 1.15 0.53
N THR A 25 5.79 1.23 1.45
CA THR A 25 7.23 1.09 1.16
C THR A 25 7.53 -0.33 0.67
N ILE A 26 7.08 -1.35 1.39
CA ILE A 26 7.25 -2.76 1.00
C ILE A 26 6.65 -3.04 -0.38
N THR A 27 5.46 -2.53 -0.66
CA THR A 27 4.79 -2.67 -1.97
C THR A 27 5.63 -2.07 -3.10
N THR A 28 6.24 -0.92 -2.85
CA THR A 28 7.12 -0.24 -3.82
C THR A 28 8.41 -1.02 -4.03
N ASP A 29 9.02 -1.53 -2.96
CA ASP A 29 10.24 -2.33 -3.04
C ASP A 29 10.02 -3.65 -3.79
N LEU A 30 8.87 -4.31 -3.57
CA LEU A 30 8.48 -5.51 -4.32
C LEU A 30 8.35 -5.21 -5.81
N SER A 31 7.65 -4.13 -6.17
CA SER A 31 7.52 -3.68 -7.56
C SER A 31 8.90 -3.41 -8.19
N ARG A 32 9.79 -2.71 -7.48
CA ARG A 32 11.15 -2.43 -7.93
C ARG A 32 11.94 -3.71 -8.19
N HIS A 33 11.99 -4.62 -7.22
CA HIS A 33 12.78 -5.85 -7.34
C HIS A 33 12.24 -6.78 -8.42
N GLY A 34 10.92 -6.92 -8.53
CA GLY A 34 10.33 -7.73 -9.58
C GLY A 34 10.51 -7.10 -10.97
N GLY A 35 10.50 -5.78 -11.08
CA GLY A 35 10.86 -5.07 -12.32
C GLY A 35 12.30 -5.36 -12.76
N VAL A 36 13.25 -5.42 -11.82
CA VAL A 36 14.65 -5.84 -12.10
C VAL A 36 14.69 -7.27 -12.62
N LEU A 37 13.93 -8.20 -12.03
CA LEU A 37 13.81 -9.58 -12.52
C LEU A 37 13.01 -9.69 -13.83
N ALA A 38 12.14 -8.73 -14.13
CA ALA A 38 11.37 -8.71 -15.36
C ALA A 38 12.15 -8.12 -16.54
N ASP A 39 13.26 -7.43 -16.30
CA ASP A 39 14.10 -6.89 -17.36
C ASP A 39 14.95 -8.00 -18.01
N PRO A 40 14.83 -8.24 -19.33
CA PRO A 40 15.64 -9.24 -20.03
C PRO A 40 17.14 -8.92 -20.03
N LYS A 41 17.56 -7.69 -19.73
CA LYS A 41 18.98 -7.32 -19.64
C LYS A 41 19.65 -7.85 -18.38
N ASN A 42 18.89 -8.14 -17.32
CA ASN A 42 19.46 -8.53 -16.03
C ASN A 42 19.68 -10.04 -15.91
N TRP A 43 18.84 -10.84 -16.54
CA TRP A 43 19.01 -12.29 -16.65
C TRP A 43 18.13 -12.86 -17.76
N GLU A 44 18.56 -13.95 -18.38
CA GLU A 44 17.94 -14.58 -19.55
C GLU A 44 17.77 -16.09 -19.36
N GLY A 45 16.91 -16.69 -20.18
CA GLY A 45 16.64 -18.13 -20.19
C GLY A 45 15.17 -18.50 -20.02
N PRO A 46 14.81 -19.78 -20.15
CA PRO A 46 13.40 -20.22 -20.17
C PRO A 46 12.62 -19.79 -18.92
N LYS A 47 13.23 -19.87 -17.73
CA LYS A 47 12.58 -19.47 -16.47
C LYS A 47 12.38 -17.96 -16.38
N ALA A 48 13.34 -17.17 -16.86
CA ALA A 48 13.23 -15.72 -16.88
C ALA A 48 12.11 -15.27 -17.84
N GLN A 49 12.00 -15.93 -19.00
CA GLN A 49 10.89 -15.71 -19.92
C GLN A 49 9.55 -16.06 -19.27
N SER A 50 9.39 -17.23 -18.65
CA SER A 50 8.17 -17.60 -17.92
C SER A 50 7.84 -16.60 -16.80
N PHE A 51 8.83 -16.15 -16.05
CA PHE A 51 8.61 -15.15 -15.00
C PHE A 51 8.02 -13.87 -15.60
N ARG A 52 8.61 -13.32 -16.67
CA ARG A 52 8.15 -12.10 -17.34
C ARG A 52 6.78 -12.22 -17.99
N THR A 53 6.46 -13.37 -18.58
CA THR A 53 5.24 -13.52 -19.38
C THR A 53 4.07 -14.11 -18.61
N GLN A 54 4.32 -14.83 -17.52
CA GLN A 54 3.28 -15.58 -16.80
C GLN A 54 3.15 -15.18 -15.33
N VAL A 55 4.22 -14.77 -14.66
CA VAL A 55 4.19 -14.55 -13.20
C VAL A 55 4.16 -13.07 -12.85
N TRP A 56 5.13 -12.30 -13.36
CA TRP A 56 5.30 -10.91 -12.98
C TRP A 56 4.13 -9.99 -13.34
N PRO A 57 3.49 -10.09 -14.52
CA PRO A 57 2.42 -9.15 -14.90
C PRO A 57 1.22 -9.16 -13.94
N GLU A 58 0.83 -10.34 -13.45
CA GLU A 58 -0.27 -10.49 -12.48
C GLU A 58 0.10 -9.91 -11.12
N VAL A 59 1.33 -10.15 -10.66
CA VAL A 59 1.84 -9.62 -9.39
C VAL A 59 1.98 -8.10 -9.47
N GLU A 60 2.54 -7.57 -10.55
CA GLU A 60 2.71 -6.13 -10.78
C GLU A 60 1.35 -5.40 -10.80
N THR A 61 0.34 -5.98 -11.45
CA THR A 61 -1.03 -5.46 -11.42
C THR A 61 -1.58 -5.43 -9.99
N THR A 62 -1.37 -6.50 -9.23
CA THR A 62 -1.81 -6.61 -7.83
C THR A 62 -1.11 -5.58 -6.95
N LEU A 63 0.20 -5.40 -7.08
CA LEU A 63 0.98 -4.42 -6.33
C LEU A 63 0.58 -2.98 -6.68
N THR A 64 0.28 -2.72 -7.95
CA THR A 64 -0.20 -1.40 -8.41
C THR A 64 -1.57 -1.08 -7.79
N ASN A 65 -2.50 -2.03 -7.84
CA ASN A 65 -3.82 -1.86 -7.23
C ASN A 65 -3.73 -1.71 -5.71
N LEU A 66 -2.87 -2.51 -5.05
CA LEU A 66 -2.61 -2.39 -3.62
C LEU A 66 -2.08 -1.00 -3.27
N ARG A 67 -1.11 -0.47 -4.04
CA ARG A 67 -0.56 0.88 -3.81
C ARG A 67 -1.65 1.95 -3.86
N THR A 68 -2.52 1.90 -4.87
CA THR A 68 -3.66 2.81 -4.99
C THR A 68 -4.59 2.72 -3.78
N ASN A 69 -4.94 1.49 -3.36
CA ASN A 69 -5.81 1.27 -2.21
C ASN A 69 -5.18 1.76 -0.89
N LEU A 70 -3.87 1.60 -0.72
CA LEU A 70 -3.14 2.11 0.45
C LEU A 70 -3.12 3.64 0.49
N ASP A 71 -2.95 4.30 -0.66
CA ASP A 71 -2.99 5.75 -0.76
C ASP A 71 -4.40 6.30 -0.45
N GLU A 72 -5.45 5.64 -0.93
CA GLU A 72 -6.84 5.96 -0.58
C GLU A 72 -7.11 5.79 0.92
N LEU A 73 -6.68 4.66 1.48
CA LEU A 73 -6.83 4.37 2.90
C LEU A 73 -6.10 5.40 3.77
N ALA A 74 -4.88 5.78 3.40
CA ALA A 74 -4.12 6.82 4.09
C ALA A 74 -4.85 8.17 4.10
N ARG A 75 -5.46 8.57 2.97
CA ARG A 75 -6.28 9.79 2.89
C ARG A 75 -7.50 9.70 3.80
N SER A 76 -8.21 8.58 3.80
CA SER A 76 -9.38 8.37 4.66
C SER A 76 -9.01 8.42 6.14
N ILE A 77 -7.89 7.83 6.54
CA ILE A 77 -7.42 7.87 7.94
C ILE A 77 -6.99 9.27 8.35
N ALA A 78 -6.32 10.02 7.48
CA ALA A 78 -5.99 11.41 7.76
C ALA A 78 -7.25 12.26 8.00
N GLU A 79 -8.31 12.04 7.21
CA GLU A 79 -9.60 12.70 7.40
C GLU A 79 -10.28 12.28 8.71
N ILE A 80 -10.27 10.98 9.03
CA ILE A 80 -10.79 10.45 10.30
C ILE A 80 -10.06 11.12 11.47
N ASN A 81 -8.74 11.12 11.47
CA ASN A 81 -7.92 11.73 12.53
C ASN A 81 -8.21 13.24 12.69
N ARG A 82 -8.42 13.96 11.58
CA ARG A 82 -8.81 15.37 11.60
C ARG A 82 -10.18 15.57 12.25
N ARG A 83 -11.21 14.84 11.78
CA ARG A 83 -12.59 14.94 12.33
C ARG A 83 -12.65 14.57 13.81
N ILE A 84 -11.78 13.67 14.26
CA ILE A 84 -11.63 13.28 15.66
C ILE A 84 -11.03 14.43 16.48
N ALA A 85 -9.95 15.05 16.00
CA ALA A 85 -9.31 16.17 16.68
C ALA A 85 -10.28 17.36 16.82
N ASP A 86 -11.01 17.68 15.75
CA ASP A 86 -11.99 18.77 15.72
C ASP A 86 -13.19 18.54 16.67
N ALA A 87 -13.53 17.27 16.98
CA ALA A 87 -14.63 16.94 17.90
C ALA A 87 -14.23 16.94 19.38
N GLY A 88 -12.91 16.87 19.65
CA GLY A 88 -12.34 16.91 21.00
C GLY A 88 -11.81 18.28 21.44
N ALA A 89 -11.68 19.23 20.51
CA ALA A 89 -11.41 20.65 20.77
C ALA A 89 -12.69 21.41 21.15
#